data_AF-A0A081PLM2-F1
#
_entry.id   AF-A0A081PLM2-F1
#
_cell.length_a   1.000
_cell.length_b   1.000
_cell.length_c   1.000
_cell.angle_alpha   90.00
_cell.angle_beta   90.00
_cell.angle_gamma   90.00
#
_symmetry.space_group_name_H-M   'P 1'
#
loop_
_entity.id
_entity.type
_entity.pdbx_description
1 polymer ?
#
loop_
_entity_poly.entity_id
_entity_poly.type
_entity_poly.pdbx_seq_one_letter_code
_entity_poly.pdbx_strand_id
1 'polypeptide(L)'
;MEAPRKGSKGGRVAIYDESLKIAVARDYQGGILSISQVAKKHRIGKVTAYHFVRWYKKFEVHPDSGAEREFQDQGQDMNSLTKQLLASDQKLAYAEMRITALELLLKNAETEMGVDILKKSGTKR
;
A
#
# COMPACT_ATOMS: atom_id res chain seq x y z
N MET A 1 -26.73 -40.53 31.30
CA MET A 1 -25.53 -39.76 31.72
C MET A 1 -24.60 -39.69 30.52
N GLU A 2 -24.65 -38.60 29.76
CA GLU A 2 -23.76 -38.42 28.61
C GLU A 2 -22.39 -37.91 29.08
N ALA A 3 -21.33 -38.58 28.62
CA ALA A 3 -19.95 -38.23 28.95
C ALA A 3 -19.51 -36.95 28.22
N PRO A 4 -18.69 -36.08 28.84
CA PRO A 4 -18.23 -34.85 28.20
C PRO A 4 -17.28 -35.16 27.02
N ARG A 5 -17.52 -34.51 25.88
CA ARG A 5 -16.69 -34.64 24.67
C ARG A 5 -15.27 -34.14 24.94
N LYS A 6 -14.30 -35.06 24.86
CA LYS A 6 -12.85 -34.80 24.87
C LYS A 6 -12.48 -33.92 23.67
N GLY A 7 -12.24 -32.63 23.86
CA GLY A 7 -11.76 -31.79 22.76
C GLY A 7 -11.70 -30.27 22.92
N SER A 8 -12.40 -29.64 23.86
CA SER A 8 -12.31 -28.18 24.02
C SER A 8 -11.06 -27.79 24.81
N LYS A 9 -9.90 -27.85 24.15
CA LYS A 9 -8.69 -27.17 24.64
C LYS A 9 -9.03 -25.68 24.70
N GLY A 10 -9.36 -25.17 25.88
CA GLY A 10 -9.49 -23.75 26.13
C GLY A 10 -8.22 -23.06 25.64
N GLY A 11 -8.35 -22.28 24.57
CA GLY A 11 -7.23 -21.49 24.05
C GLY A 11 -6.69 -20.60 25.16
N ARG A 12 -5.36 -20.41 25.19
CA ARG A 12 -4.74 -19.44 26.11
C ARG A 12 -5.43 -18.10 25.94
N VAL A 13 -5.94 -17.54 27.04
CA VAL A 13 -6.52 -16.19 27.07
C VAL A 13 -5.52 -15.22 26.45
N ALA A 14 -5.96 -14.41 25.49
CA ALA A 14 -5.12 -13.42 24.84
C ALA A 14 -4.63 -12.41 25.89
N ILE A 15 -3.32 -12.41 26.17
CA ILE A 15 -2.70 -11.55 27.18
C ILE A 15 -2.75 -10.07 26.79
N TYR A 16 -2.85 -9.78 25.49
CA TYR A 16 -2.81 -8.44 24.93
C TYR A 16 -4.03 -8.17 24.08
N ASP A 17 -4.56 -6.96 24.24
CA ASP A 17 -5.65 -6.44 23.43
C ASP A 17 -5.26 -6.37 21.94
N GLU A 18 -6.24 -6.57 21.07
CA GLU A 18 -6.05 -6.59 19.64
C GLU A 18 -5.71 -5.21 19.09
N SER A 19 -6.29 -4.16 19.68
CA SER A 19 -5.98 -2.76 19.35
C SER A 19 -4.48 -2.45 19.48
N LEU A 20 -3.85 -2.95 20.56
CA LEU A 20 -2.43 -2.79 20.80
C LEU A 20 -1.58 -3.52 19.75
N LYS A 21 -1.98 -4.73 19.34
CA LYS A 21 -1.28 -5.48 18.30
C LYS A 21 -1.29 -4.75 16.96
N ILE A 22 -2.44 -4.18 16.59
CA ILE A 22 -2.62 -3.39 15.37
C ILE A 22 -1.78 -2.13 15.41
N ALA A 23 -1.81 -1.38 16.52
CA ALA A 23 -1.04 -0.14 16.67
C ALA A 23 0.47 -0.38 16.54
N VAL A 24 0.99 -1.43 17.20
CA VAL A 24 2.41 -1.82 17.13
C VAL A 24 2.82 -2.20 15.71
N ALA A 25 1.96 -2.92 14.98
CA ALA A 25 2.27 -3.36 13.63
C ALA A 25 2.26 -2.22 12.60
N ARG A 26 1.30 -1.29 12.70
CA ARG A 26 1.25 -0.09 11.86
C ARG A 26 2.45 0.83 12.07
N ASP A 27 2.84 1.04 13.33
CA ASP A 27 4.03 1.81 13.67
C ASP A 27 5.31 1.21 13.06
N TYR A 28 5.38 -0.13 12.99
CA TYR A 28 6.50 -0.83 12.35
C TYR A 28 6.45 -0.75 10.82
N GLN A 29 5.27 -0.90 10.21
CA GLN A 29 5.08 -0.77 8.74
C GLN A 29 5.39 0.62 8.21
N GLY A 30 5.19 1.66 9.03
CA GLY A 30 5.59 3.03 8.69
C GLY A 30 7.09 3.19 8.41
N GLY A 31 7.94 2.20 8.76
CA GLY A 31 9.36 2.17 8.40
C GLY A 31 10.25 3.17 9.14
N ILE A 32 9.67 4.05 9.95
CA ILE A 32 10.38 5.10 10.70
C ILE A 32 11.10 4.53 11.93
N LEU A 33 10.56 3.49 12.55
CA LEU A 33 11.06 2.95 13.81
C LEU A 33 11.44 1.46 13.67
N SER A 34 12.63 1.12 14.17
CA SER A 34 13.05 -0.29 14.30
C SER A 34 12.17 -1.03 15.32
N ILE A 35 12.12 -2.36 15.23
CA ILE A 35 11.29 -3.18 16.14
C ILE A 35 11.65 -2.98 17.61
N SER A 36 12.92 -2.68 17.90
CA SER A 36 13.40 -2.35 19.25
C SER A 36 12.88 -1.00 19.74
N GLN A 37 12.76 -0.02 18.85
CA GLN A 37 12.21 1.31 19.18
C GLN A 37 10.69 1.26 19.34
N VAL A 38 9.99 0.53 18.46
CA VAL A 38 8.54 0.30 18.60
C VAL A 38 8.23 -0.42 19.91
N ALA A 39 9.01 -1.45 20.25
CA ALA A 39 8.86 -2.16 21.53
C ALA A 39 9.02 -1.23 22.74
N LYS A 40 10.02 -0.33 22.72
CA LYS A 40 10.20 0.68 23.77
C LYS A 40 9.04 1.67 23.85
N LYS A 41 8.56 2.17 22.69
CA LYS A 41 7.43 3.11 22.59
C LYS A 41 6.16 2.54 23.21
N HIS A 42 5.85 1.29 22.90
CA HIS A 42 4.67 0.58 23.39
C HIS A 42 4.90 -0.17 24.71
N ARG A 43 6.08 -0.04 25.33
CA ARG A 43 6.46 -0.71 26.59
C ARG A 43 6.25 -2.23 26.57
N ILE A 44 6.48 -2.86 25.43
CA ILE A 44 6.37 -4.31 25.23
C ILE A 44 7.75 -4.94 25.01
N GLY A 45 7.85 -6.24 25.26
CA GLY A 45 9.05 -7.00 24.94
C GLY A 45 9.34 -7.01 23.44
N LYS A 46 10.62 -6.96 23.04
CA LYS A 46 11.04 -6.99 21.62
C LYS A 46 10.49 -8.22 20.88
N VAL A 47 10.51 -9.38 21.54
CA VAL A 47 9.98 -10.65 21.00
C VAL A 47 8.48 -10.57 20.81
N THR A 48 7.77 -9.96 21.76
CA THR A 48 6.32 -9.73 21.68
C THR A 48 5.94 -8.81 20.52
N ALA A 49 6.67 -7.70 20.35
CA ALA A 49 6.48 -6.80 19.21
C ALA A 49 6.68 -7.53 17.86
N TYR A 50 7.71 -8.38 17.77
CA TYR A 50 7.93 -9.22 16.59
C TYR A 50 6.74 -10.16 16.31
N HIS A 51 6.20 -10.81 17.34
CA HIS A 51 5.02 -11.66 17.16
C HIS A 51 3.77 -10.87 16.76
N PHE A 52 3.60 -9.64 17.23
CA PHE A 52 2.47 -8.78 16.82
C PHE A 52 2.57 -8.39 15.35
N VAL A 53 3.74 -7.96 14.89
CA VAL A 53 3.98 -7.66 13.47
C VAL A 53 3.73 -8.91 12.61
N ARG A 54 4.24 -10.07 13.03
CA ARG A 54 4.06 -11.33 12.31
C ARG A 54 2.59 -11.77 12.28
N TRP A 55 1.85 -11.55 13.37
CA TRP A 55 0.41 -11.83 13.44
C TRP A 55 -0.38 -10.89 12.53
N TYR A 56 -0.10 -9.59 12.60
CA TYR A 56 -0.80 -8.57 11.82
C TYR A 56 -0.58 -8.75 10.31
N LYS A 57 0.62 -9.15 9.89
CA LYS A 57 0.89 -9.55 8.50
C LYS A 57 0.00 -10.69 8.00
N LYS A 58 -0.35 -11.64 8.87
CA LYS A 58 -1.28 -12.72 8.50
C LYS A 58 -2.73 -12.24 8.43
N PHE A 59 -3.07 -11.23 9.24
CA PHE A 59 -4.41 -10.63 9.29
C PHE A 59 -4.67 -9.74 8.06
N GLU A 60 -3.70 -8.91 7.64
CA GLU A 60 -3.85 -8.08 6.44
C GLU A 60 -3.94 -8.88 5.14
N VAL A 61 -3.38 -10.09 5.10
CA VAL A 61 -3.45 -10.97 3.91
C VAL A 61 -4.85 -11.59 3.74
N HIS A 62 -5.70 -11.57 4.76
CA HIS A 62 -7.05 -12.14 4.66
C HIS A 62 -8.11 -11.25 5.32
N PRO A 63 -8.68 -10.27 4.59
CA PRO A 63 -9.96 -9.69 4.97
C PRO A 63 -11.14 -10.51 4.40
N ASP A 64 -11.14 -10.88 3.11
CA ASP A 64 -12.18 -11.73 2.49
C ASP A 64 -11.98 -12.00 0.97
N SER A 65 -10.75 -12.00 0.45
CA SER A 65 -10.55 -12.19 -1.00
C SER A 65 -9.37 -13.12 -1.33
N GLY A 66 -9.63 -14.07 -2.22
CA GLY A 66 -8.67 -15.04 -2.74
C GLY A 66 -7.58 -14.42 -3.60
N ALA A 67 -6.60 -13.78 -2.96
CA ALA A 67 -5.33 -13.47 -3.58
C ALA A 67 -4.22 -14.00 -2.68
N GLU A 68 -3.83 -15.25 -2.91
CA GLU A 68 -2.54 -15.76 -2.52
C GLU A 68 -1.47 -14.87 -3.18
N ARG A 69 -1.05 -13.83 -2.49
CA ARG A 69 0.22 -13.17 -2.80
C ARG A 69 1.31 -13.99 -2.13
N GLU A 70 1.71 -15.06 -2.80
CA GLU A 70 3.01 -15.68 -2.58
C GLU A 70 4.07 -14.59 -2.73
N PHE A 71 4.59 -14.08 -1.61
CA PHE A 71 5.81 -13.30 -1.64
C PHE A 71 6.96 -14.23 -1.27
N GLN A 72 7.56 -14.74 -2.34
CA GLN A 72 8.94 -15.18 -2.38
C GLN A 72 9.84 -14.17 -1.64
N ASP A 73 10.77 -14.74 -0.90
CA ASP A 73 11.91 -14.13 -0.25
C ASP A 73 12.36 -12.82 -0.95
N GLN A 74 12.22 -11.67 -0.27
CA GLN A 74 12.70 -10.38 -0.76
C GLN A 74 14.23 -10.31 -0.61
N GLY A 75 14.91 -11.16 -1.38
CA GLY A 75 16.24 -10.89 -1.93
C GLY A 75 16.11 -10.28 -3.34
N GLN A 76 15.06 -9.51 -3.61
CA GLN A 76 14.90 -8.85 -4.90
C GLN A 76 15.97 -7.76 -5.05
N ASP A 77 16.87 -7.97 -6.00
CA ASP A 77 17.91 -7.04 -6.42
C ASP A 77 17.41 -5.60 -6.40
N MET A 78 17.91 -4.80 -5.46
CA MET A 78 17.66 -3.35 -5.37
C MET A 78 17.86 -2.65 -6.72
N ASN A 79 18.74 -3.20 -7.55
CA ASN A 79 19.06 -2.73 -8.89
C ASN A 79 17.93 -2.91 -9.91
N SER A 80 17.02 -3.87 -9.70
CA SER A 80 15.84 -4.07 -10.56
C SER A 80 14.73 -3.08 -10.20
N LEU A 81 14.54 -2.80 -8.91
CA LEU A 81 13.53 -1.85 -8.43
C LEU A 81 13.89 -0.41 -8.80
N THR A 82 15.16 -0.02 -8.69
CA THR A 82 15.64 1.30 -9.11
C THR A 82 15.48 1.52 -10.62
N LYS A 83 15.74 0.49 -11.44
CA LYS A 83 15.51 0.55 -12.89
C LYS A 83 14.03 0.71 -13.23
N GLN A 84 13.13 0.05 -12.50
CA GLN A 84 11.68 0.19 -12.71
C GLN A 84 11.16 1.57 -12.31
N LEU A 85 11.66 2.14 -11.21
CA LEU A 85 11.36 3.52 -10.81
C LEU A 85 11.82 4.52 -11.87
N LEU A 86 13.08 4.42 -12.29
CA LEU A 86 13.64 5.33 -13.29
C LEU A 86 12.92 5.24 -14.64
N ALA A 87 12.53 4.02 -15.06
CA ALA A 87 11.72 3.83 -16.27
C ALA A 87 10.30 4.39 -16.12
N SER A 88 9.73 4.38 -14.91
CA SER A 88 8.41 4.95 -14.65
C SER A 88 8.46 6.48 -14.66
N ASP A 89 9.49 7.07 -14.06
CA ASP A 89 9.71 8.52 -14.07
C ASP A 89 9.92 9.05 -15.50
N GLN A 90 10.67 8.32 -16.33
CA GLN A 90 10.84 8.67 -17.74
C GLN A 90 9.52 8.63 -18.52
N LYS A 91 8.66 7.64 -18.25
CA LYS A 91 7.33 7.55 -18.88
C LYS A 91 6.44 8.71 -18.47
N LEU A 92 6.48 9.10 -17.19
CA LEU A 92 5.74 10.25 -16.68
C LEU A 92 6.21 11.55 -17.34
N ALA A 93 7.51 11.80 -17.34
CA ALA A 93 8.09 12.99 -17.98
C ALA A 93 7.73 13.06 -19.48
N TYR A 94 7.80 11.93 -20.19
CA TYR A 94 7.42 11.88 -21.60
C TYR A 94 5.92 12.16 -21.82
N ALA A 95 5.04 11.63 -20.96
CA ALA A 95 3.61 11.89 -21.03
C ALA A 95 3.29 13.37 -20.79
N GLU A 96 3.91 14.00 -19.78
CA GLU A 96 3.75 15.43 -19.49
C GLU A 96 4.23 16.31 -20.65
N MET A 97 5.39 15.97 -21.23
CA MET A 97 5.92 16.68 -22.41
C MET A 97 4.95 16.57 -23.60
N ARG A 98 4.38 15.37 -23.82
CA ARG A 98 3.41 15.13 -24.90
C ARG A 98 2.13 15.92 -24.69
N ILE A 99 1.62 15.98 -23.46
CA ILE A 99 0.45 16.79 -23.10
C ILE A 99 0.73 18.26 -23.40
N THR A 100 1.85 18.80 -22.91
CA THR A 100 2.26 20.19 -23.12
C THR A 100 2.36 20.54 -24.61
N ALA A 101 2.95 19.64 -25.42
CA ALA A 101 3.06 19.84 -26.86
C ALA A 101 1.69 19.87 -27.55
N LEU A 102 0.76 19.00 -27.14
CA LEU A 102 -0.60 18.97 -27.68
C LEU A 102 -1.39 20.22 -27.28
N GLU A 103 -1.26 20.69 -26.04
CA GLU A 103 -1.88 21.92 -25.56
C GLU A 103 -1.37 23.15 -26.33
N LEU A 104 -0.05 23.22 -26.59
CA LEU A 104 0.52 24.28 -27.42
C LEU A 104 -0.01 24.24 -28.86
N LEU A 105 -0.13 23.05 -29.44
CA LEU A 105 -0.68 22.87 -30.78
C LEU A 105 -2.14 23.33 -30.83
N LEU A 106 -2.95 22.94 -29.84
CA LEU A 106 -4.34 23.39 -29.72
C LEU A 106 -4.42 24.91 -29.64
N LYS A 107 -3.59 25.54 -28.80
CA LYS A 107 -3.56 27.00 -28.66
C LYS A 107 -3.18 27.69 -29.98
N ASN A 108 -2.18 27.18 -30.69
CA ASN A 108 -1.81 27.72 -32.01
C ASN A 108 -2.97 27.59 -33.00
N ALA A 109 -3.62 26.43 -33.03
CA ALA A 109 -4.77 26.17 -33.88
C ALA A 109 -5.97 27.10 -33.56
N GLU A 110 -6.23 27.38 -32.29
CA GLU A 110 -7.25 28.36 -31.87
C GLU A 110 -6.91 29.78 -32.34
N THR A 111 -5.63 30.18 -32.23
CA THR A 111 -5.19 31.51 -32.68
C THR A 111 -5.25 31.66 -34.20
N GLU A 112 -4.91 30.63 -34.96
CA GLU A 112 -4.91 30.66 -36.43
C GLU A 112 -6.33 30.61 -37.00
N MET A 113 -7.21 29.77 -36.44
CA MET A 113 -8.57 29.62 -36.94
C MET A 113 -9.55 30.64 -36.35
N GLY A 114 -9.18 31.34 -35.27
CA GLY A 114 -10.07 32.26 -34.57
C GLY A 114 -11.30 31.57 -33.95
N VAL A 115 -11.22 30.24 -33.75
CA VAL A 115 -12.28 29.41 -33.17
C VAL A 115 -11.79 28.84 -31.85
N ASP A 116 -12.64 28.87 -30.83
CA ASP A 116 -12.42 28.20 -29.56
C ASP A 116 -12.71 26.69 -29.75
N ILE A 117 -11.65 25.90 -29.94
CA ILE A 117 -11.73 24.46 -30.25
C ILE A 117 -12.26 23.67 -29.05
N LEU A 118 -12.06 24.19 -27.82
CA LEU A 118 -12.55 23.58 -26.59
C LEU A 118 -14.07 23.76 -26.40
N LYS A 119 -14.70 24.71 -27.09
CA LYS A 119 -16.16 24.87 -27.07
C LYS A 119 -16.85 23.91 -28.03
N LYS A 120 -17.94 23.28 -27.59
CA LYS A 120 -18.85 22.53 -28.47
C LYS A 120 -19.41 23.47 -29.54
N SER A 121 -18.87 23.41 -30.74
CA SER A 121 -19.31 24.10 -31.95
C SER A 121 -20.67 23.55 -32.43
N GLY A 122 -21.74 23.83 -31.69
CA GLY A 122 -23.06 23.31 -32.07
C GLY A 122 -24.21 23.53 -31.08
N THR A 123 -24.03 24.32 -30.02
CA THR A 123 -25.17 24.64 -29.15
C THR A 123 -25.96 25.79 -29.77
N LYS A 124 -27.08 25.48 -30.45
CA LYS A 124 -28.08 26.48 -30.88
C LYS A 124 -28.48 27.34 -29.68
N ARG A 125 -28.38 28.66 -29.81
CA ARG A 125 -29.11 29.61 -28.96
C ARG A 125 -30.59 29.58 -29.30
#